data_AF-A0A2R3ILM2-F1
#
_entry.id   AF-A0A2R3ILM2-F1
#
_cell.length_a   1.000
_cell.length_b   1.000
_cell.length_c   1.000
_cell.angle_alpha   90.00
_cell.angle_beta   90.00
_cell.angle_gamma   90.00
#
_symmetry.space_group_name_H-M   'P 1'
#
loop_
_entity.id
_entity.type
_entity.pdbx_description
1 polymer ?
#
loop_
_entity_poly.entity_id
_entity_poly.type
_entity_poly.pdbx_seq_one_letter_code
_entity_poly.pdbx_strand_id
1 'polypeptide(L)'
;MVRLLGEPSAIEHCLSVISPLVEAELVDVWGEVKTVPDNAAWSHGYRRHRKPDKCSPTHQRRLERRALARGEVYEQPAYGEWLKASHRLPMQSRSTGQHFYIFIKRVSAADLRSAEPCGYGFGAVVPQF
;
A
#
# COMPACT_ATOMS: atom_id res chain seq x y z
N MET A 1 -13.76 -6.44 -1.19
CA MET A 1 -13.26 -7.74 -0.69
C MET A 1 -11.73 -7.70 -0.66
N VAL A 2 -11.12 -8.05 0.47
CA VAL A 2 -9.66 -8.15 0.63
C VAL A 2 -9.34 -9.61 0.89
N ARG A 3 -8.29 -10.15 0.23
CA ARG A 3 -7.79 -11.50 0.49
C ARG A 3 -6.51 -11.42 1.30
N LEU A 4 -6.44 -12.20 2.37
CA LEU A 4 -5.21 -12.38 3.14
C LEU A 4 -4.45 -13.56 2.55
N LEU A 5 -3.16 -13.38 2.29
CA LEU A 5 -2.27 -14.39 1.73
C LEU A 5 -1.00 -14.41 2.57
N GLY A 6 -0.54 -15.60 2.95
CA GLY A 6 0.65 -15.77 3.75
C GLY A 6 0.74 -17.19 4.30
N GLU A 7 1.74 -17.41 5.14
CA GLU A 7 1.87 -18.66 5.89
C GLU A 7 0.67 -18.86 6.83
N PRO A 8 0.23 -20.11 7.06
CA PRO A 8 -0.93 -20.40 7.92
C PRO A 8 -0.84 -19.73 9.30
N SER A 9 0.33 -19.79 9.95
CA SER A 9 0.55 -19.18 11.26
C SER A 9 0.43 -17.65 11.24
N ALA A 10 0.85 -17.00 10.15
CA ALA A 10 0.71 -15.55 9.99
C ALA A 10 -0.77 -15.16 9.76
N ILE A 11 -1.51 -15.99 9.02
CA ILE A 11 -2.95 -15.80 8.81
C ILE A 11 -3.71 -15.92 10.13
N GLU A 12 -3.46 -16.97 10.90
CA GLU A 12 -4.05 -17.17 12.23
C GLU A 12 -3.74 -16.00 13.17
N HIS A 13 -2.49 -15.53 13.19
CA HIS A 13 -2.12 -14.36 13.97
C HIS A 13 -2.90 -13.12 13.54
N CYS A 14 -2.99 -12.82 12.23
CA CYS A 14 -3.78 -11.70 11.74
C CYS A 14 -5.27 -11.81 12.12
N LEU A 15 -5.86 -13.01 12.03
CA LEU A 15 -7.25 -13.25 12.45
C LEU A 15 -7.44 -12.97 13.94
N SER A 16 -6.49 -13.37 14.79
CA SER A 16 -6.54 -13.08 16.23
C SER A 16 -6.50 -11.57 16.52
N VAL A 17 -5.70 -10.80 15.77
CA VAL A 17 -5.56 -9.35 15.92
C VAL A 17 -6.84 -8.62 15.50
N ILE A 18 -7.55 -9.10 14.48
CA ILE A 18 -8.80 -8.48 14.01
C ILE A 18 -10.05 -9.00 14.71
N SER A 19 -9.96 -10.03 15.56
CA SER A 19 -11.13 -10.62 16.28
C SER A 19 -12.03 -9.58 16.93
N PRO A 20 -11.51 -8.54 17.64
CA PRO A 20 -12.38 -7.52 18.24
C PRO A 20 -13.21 -6.73 17.22
N LEU A 21 -12.72 -6.58 15.99
CA LEU A 21 -13.45 -5.92 14.90
C LEU A 21 -14.52 -6.85 14.31
N VAL A 22 -14.29 -8.16 14.32
CA VAL A 22 -15.26 -9.18 13.91
C VAL A 22 -16.38 -9.27 14.94
N GLU A 23 -16.03 -9.34 16.23
CA GLU A 23 -16.99 -9.35 17.35
C GLU A 23 -17.85 -8.08 17.40
N ALA A 24 -17.29 -6.94 16.99
CA ALA A 24 -18.02 -5.68 16.86
C ALA A 24 -18.77 -5.52 15.52
N GLU A 25 -18.82 -6.54 14.68
CA GLU A 25 -19.49 -6.54 13.37
C GLU A 25 -18.98 -5.44 12.40
N LEU A 26 -17.72 -5.01 12.57
CA LEU A 26 -17.07 -4.02 11.70
C LEU A 26 -16.35 -4.67 10.51
N VAL A 27 -16.04 -5.97 10.63
CA VAL A 27 -15.35 -6.77 9.61
C VAL A 27 -15.97 -8.16 9.55
N ASP A 28 -16.37 -8.57 8.34
CA ASP A 28 -16.76 -9.96 8.09
C ASP A 28 -15.58 -10.78 7.56
N VAL A 29 -15.35 -11.95 8.16
CA VAL A 29 -14.40 -12.95 7.67
C VAL A 29 -15.16 -14.00 6.87
N TRP A 30 -14.80 -14.13 5.59
CA TRP A 30 -15.49 -15.02 4.65
C TRP A 30 -14.66 -16.27 4.36
N GLY A 31 -15.22 -17.43 4.66
CA GLY A 31 -14.62 -18.73 4.34
C GLY A 31 -13.54 -19.20 5.32
N GLU A 32 -12.99 -20.37 5.02
CA GLU A 32 -11.91 -21.01 5.79
C GLU A 32 -10.54 -20.70 5.19
N VAL A 33 -9.47 -20.83 5.98
CA VAL A 33 -8.10 -20.79 5.50
C VAL A 33 -7.86 -21.98 4.58
N LYS A 34 -7.52 -21.71 3.31
CA LYS A 34 -7.32 -22.73 2.29
C LYS A 34 -5.99 -22.52 1.58
N THR A 35 -5.43 -23.62 1.09
CA THR A 35 -4.27 -23.58 0.21
C THR A 35 -4.64 -22.92 -1.11
N VAL A 36 -3.67 -22.23 -1.70
CA VAL A 36 -3.82 -21.64 -3.04
C VAL A 36 -3.89 -22.79 -4.05
N PRO A 37 -4.85 -22.79 -5.00
CA PRO A 37 -4.93 -23.81 -6.04
C PRO A 37 -3.64 -23.87 -6.88
N ASP A 38 -3.20 -25.07 -7.24
CA ASP A 38 -1.96 -25.29 -8.02
C ASP A 38 -2.01 -24.62 -9.41
N ASN A 39 -3.21 -24.43 -9.96
CA ASN A 39 -3.45 -23.79 -11.25
C ASN A 39 -3.64 -22.27 -11.18
N ALA A 40 -3.41 -21.64 -10.01
CA ALA A 40 -3.56 -20.20 -9.85
C ALA A 40 -2.57 -19.43 -10.75
N ALA A 41 -3.03 -18.33 -11.34
CA ALA A 41 -2.19 -17.50 -12.19
C ALA A 41 -1.40 -16.46 -11.37
N TRP A 42 -0.08 -16.38 -11.60
CA TRP A 42 0.85 -15.49 -10.88
C TRP A 42 1.33 -14.33 -11.76
N SER A 43 0.39 -13.58 -12.33
CA SER A 43 0.68 -12.58 -13.38
C SER A 43 1.04 -11.19 -12.85
N HIS A 44 0.72 -10.90 -11.58
CA HIS A 44 0.75 -9.55 -11.06
C HIS A 44 0.91 -9.49 -9.54
N GLY A 45 1.06 -8.27 -9.05
CA GLY A 45 0.91 -7.94 -7.64
C GLY A 45 0.70 -6.45 -7.47
N TYR A 46 0.93 -5.97 -6.25
CA TYR A 46 0.62 -4.60 -5.87
C TYR A 46 1.84 -3.88 -5.32
N ARG A 47 1.97 -2.59 -5.66
CA ARG A 47 2.99 -1.69 -5.11
C ARG A 47 2.37 -0.38 -4.66
N ARG A 48 3.01 0.24 -3.66
CA ARG A 48 2.73 1.62 -3.31
C ARG A 48 3.08 2.55 -4.48
N HIS A 49 2.10 3.28 -4.97
CA HIS A 49 2.26 4.31 -5.97
C HIS A 49 2.77 5.60 -5.30
N ARG A 50 4.05 5.95 -5.53
CA ARG A 50 4.66 7.15 -4.95
C ARG A 50 4.52 8.42 -5.80
N LYS A 51 4.00 8.34 -7.04
CA LYS A 51 3.83 9.55 -7.88
C LYS A 51 2.88 10.57 -7.26
N PRO A 52 1.70 10.18 -6.71
CA PRO A 52 0.81 11.15 -6.06
C PRO A 52 1.48 11.87 -4.89
N ASP A 53 2.33 11.17 -4.12
CA ASP A 53 3.07 11.76 -3.00
C ASP A 53 4.04 12.88 -3.47
N LYS A 54 4.58 12.80 -4.70
CA LYS A 54 5.47 13.83 -5.27
C LYS A 54 4.76 15.13 -5.61
N CYS A 55 3.46 15.09 -5.84
CA CYS A 55 2.63 16.27 -6.10
C CYS A 55 1.91 16.77 -4.83
N SER A 56 2.26 16.23 -3.66
CA SER A 56 1.67 16.67 -2.39
C SER A 56 2.27 17.99 -1.90
N PRO A 57 1.50 18.85 -1.20
CA PRO A 57 2.02 20.08 -0.60
C PRO A 57 3.22 19.83 0.34
N THR A 58 3.22 18.71 1.06
CA THR A 58 4.33 18.32 1.94
C THR A 58 5.63 18.04 1.17
N HIS A 59 5.53 17.41 0.01
CA HIS A 59 6.69 17.18 -0.86
C HIS A 59 7.25 18.49 -1.41
N GLN A 60 6.37 19.39 -1.86
CA GLN A 60 6.76 20.72 -2.36
C GLN A 60 7.48 21.53 -1.28
N ARG A 61 6.90 21.64 -0.07
CA ARG A 61 7.56 22.30 1.08
C ARG A 61 8.92 21.70 1.42
N ARG A 62 9.12 20.40 1.19
CA ARG A 62 10.42 19.75 1.38
C ARG A 62 11.41 20.14 0.28
N LEU A 63 10.96 20.29 -0.97
CA LEU A 63 11.81 20.74 -2.06
C LEU A 63 12.19 22.21 -1.92
N GLU A 64 11.23 23.07 -1.54
CA GLU A 64 11.46 24.49 -1.22
C GLU A 64 12.56 24.65 -0.16
N ARG A 65 12.45 23.93 0.97
CA ARG A 65 13.47 23.95 2.03
C ARG A 65 14.85 23.51 1.55
N ARG A 66 14.92 22.53 0.62
CA ARG A 66 16.19 22.04 0.07
C ARG A 66 16.82 23.02 -0.92
N ALA A 67 16.01 23.69 -1.73
CA ALA A 67 16.48 24.74 -2.64
C ALA A 67 17.01 25.93 -1.84
N LEU A 68 16.27 26.39 -0.81
CA LEU A 68 16.71 27.46 0.08
C LEU A 68 18.05 27.15 0.73
N ALA A 69 18.24 25.91 1.21
CA ALA A 69 19.51 25.46 1.80
C ALA A 69 20.69 25.46 0.80
N ARG A 70 20.42 25.43 -0.51
CA ARG A 70 21.43 25.54 -1.57
C ARG A 70 21.58 26.96 -2.13
N GLY A 71 20.80 27.93 -1.64
CA GLY A 71 20.75 29.28 -2.19
C GLY A 71 20.02 29.39 -3.54
N GLU A 72 19.24 28.37 -3.90
CA GLU A 72 18.47 28.32 -5.15
C GLU A 72 17.03 28.80 -4.92
N VAL A 73 16.44 29.44 -5.93
CA VAL A 73 14.99 29.71 -5.95
C VAL A 73 14.28 28.44 -6.41
N TYR A 74 13.37 27.91 -5.58
CA TYR A 74 12.51 26.81 -6.01
C TYR A 74 11.38 27.33 -6.89
N GLU A 75 11.48 27.09 -8.18
CA GLU A 75 10.36 27.26 -9.09
C GLU A 75 9.37 26.11 -8.90
N GLN A 76 8.18 26.42 -8.40
CA GLN A 76 7.12 25.42 -8.31
C GLN A 76 6.80 24.91 -9.73
N PRO A 77 6.92 23.60 -10.01
CA PRO A 77 6.49 23.08 -11.29
C PRO A 77 5.00 23.35 -11.48
N ALA A 78 4.61 23.79 -12.67
CA ALA A 78 3.22 23.93 -13.06
C ALA A 78 2.46 22.67 -12.67
N TYR A 79 1.39 22.84 -11.88
CA TYR A 79 0.63 21.78 -11.23
C TYR A 79 0.61 20.49 -12.06
N GLY A 80 1.45 19.53 -11.70
CA GLY A 80 1.34 18.19 -12.28
C GLY A 80 -0.03 17.67 -11.89
N GLU A 81 -0.81 17.20 -12.87
CA GLU A 81 -2.12 16.63 -12.61
C GLU A 81 -2.04 15.70 -11.40
N TRP A 82 -2.82 16.00 -10.37
CA TRP A 82 -3.01 15.12 -9.24
C TRP A 82 -3.56 13.82 -9.83
N LEU A 83 -2.68 12.84 -10.04
CA LEU A 83 -3.06 11.55 -10.57
C LEU A 83 -4.15 11.02 -9.67
N LYS A 84 -5.39 10.95 -10.19
CA LYS A 84 -6.50 10.25 -9.56
C LYS A 84 -6.10 8.79 -9.45
N ALA A 85 -5.39 8.46 -8.39
CA ALA A 85 -5.04 7.10 -8.07
C ALA A 85 -6.36 6.37 -7.81
N SER A 86 -6.67 5.39 -8.64
CA SER A 86 -7.92 4.63 -8.60
C SER A 86 -8.13 3.92 -7.26
N HIS A 87 -7.02 3.61 -6.55
CA HIS A 87 -7.04 2.93 -5.27
C HIS A 87 -6.18 3.68 -4.25
N ARG A 88 -6.82 4.19 -3.20
CA ARG A 88 -6.19 4.86 -2.06
C ARG A 88 -6.72 4.27 -0.76
N LEU A 89 -5.82 4.07 0.21
CA LEU A 89 -6.15 3.62 1.56
C LEU A 89 -5.85 4.77 2.54
N PRO A 90 -6.85 5.33 3.24
CA PRO A 90 -6.60 6.28 4.32
C PRO A 90 -5.93 5.55 5.49
N MET A 91 -4.88 6.14 6.04
CA MET A 91 -4.07 5.58 7.13
C MET A 91 -3.77 6.66 8.17
N GLN A 92 -3.44 6.22 9.38
CA GLN A 92 -2.90 7.07 10.43
C GLN A 92 -1.55 6.52 10.89
N SER A 93 -0.56 7.39 11.01
CA SER A 93 0.75 7.04 11.54
C SER A 93 0.65 6.74 13.04
N ARG A 94 1.07 5.55 13.45
CA ARG A 94 1.09 5.16 14.88
C ARG A 94 2.00 6.05 15.72
N SER A 95 3.13 6.50 15.18
CA SER A 95 4.13 7.27 15.93
C SER A 95 3.83 8.76 16.01
N THR A 96 3.13 9.32 15.03
CA THR A 96 2.91 10.77 14.92
C THR A 96 1.44 11.19 14.91
N GLY A 97 0.50 10.24 14.86
CA GLY A 97 -0.94 10.51 14.72
C GLY A 97 -1.33 11.14 13.37
N GLN A 98 -0.38 11.40 12.48
CA GLN A 98 -0.62 12.09 11.22
C GLN A 98 -1.39 11.19 10.24
N HIS A 99 -2.42 11.74 9.62
CA HIS A 99 -3.15 11.08 8.55
C HIS A 99 -2.37 11.13 7.24
N PHE A 100 -2.38 10.02 6.51
CA PHE A 100 -1.80 9.93 5.17
C PHE A 100 -2.58 8.95 4.32
N TYR A 101 -2.33 8.97 3.01
CA TYR A 101 -2.90 7.99 2.10
C TYR A 101 -1.81 7.07 1.57
N ILE A 102 -2.11 5.77 1.50
CA ILE A 102 -1.34 4.83 0.68
C ILE A 102 -2.05 4.71 -0.66
N PHE A 103 -1.38 5.15 -1.72
CA PHE A 103 -1.85 4.93 -3.08
C PHE A 103 -1.35 3.58 -3.59
N ILE A 104 -2.21 2.80 -4.21
CA ILE A 104 -1.92 1.43 -4.63
C ILE A 104 -1.98 1.36 -6.16
N LYS A 105 -1.03 0.67 -6.77
CA LYS A 105 -1.08 0.32 -8.20
C LYS A 105 -0.81 -1.17 -8.39
N ARG A 106 -1.51 -1.76 -9.37
CA ARG A 106 -1.19 -3.10 -9.89
C ARG A 106 0.07 -2.99 -10.76
N VAL A 107 0.95 -3.98 -10.67
CA VAL A 107 2.17 -4.10 -11.47
C VAL A 107 2.33 -5.53 -11.96
N SER A 108 3.07 -5.72 -13.05
CA SER A 108 3.34 -7.06 -13.59
C SER A 108 4.22 -7.87 -12.63
N ALA A 109 4.14 -9.19 -12.70
CA ALA A 109 5.03 -10.06 -11.92
C ALA A 109 6.52 -9.81 -12.23
N ALA A 110 6.87 -9.46 -13.47
CA ALA A 110 8.24 -9.11 -13.87
C ALA A 110 8.79 -7.88 -13.14
N ASP A 111 7.93 -6.93 -12.77
CA ASP A 111 8.32 -5.74 -12.01
C ASP A 111 8.54 -6.03 -10.51
N LEU A 112 8.05 -7.17 -10.04
CA LEU A 112 8.12 -7.65 -8.67
C LEU A 112 9.34 -8.55 -8.53
N ARG A 113 10.52 -7.94 -8.39
CA ARG A 113 11.72 -8.65 -7.92
C ARG A 113 11.36 -9.33 -6.60
N SER A 114 11.68 -10.62 -6.48
CA SER A 114 11.36 -11.59 -5.42
C SER A 114 11.77 -11.19 -4.00
N ALA A 115 11.34 -10.02 -3.55
CA ALA A 115 11.54 -9.51 -2.21
C ALA A 115 10.31 -9.83 -1.39
N GLU A 116 10.54 -10.08 -0.11
CA GLU A 116 9.50 -10.13 0.91
C GLU A 116 8.56 -8.92 0.77
N PRO A 117 7.25 -9.12 0.99
CA PRO A 117 6.32 -8.01 1.02
C PRO A 117 6.75 -6.98 2.06
N CYS A 118 6.54 -5.69 1.78
CA CYS A 118 6.79 -4.65 2.76
C CYS A 118 5.81 -4.77 3.94
N GLY A 119 6.00 -4.00 5.01
CA GLY A 119 5.12 -4.02 6.20
C GLY A 119 3.63 -3.67 5.97
N TYR A 120 3.21 -3.39 4.73
CA TYR A 120 1.80 -3.24 4.34
C TYR A 120 1.33 -4.35 3.37
N GLY A 121 2.11 -5.41 3.16
CA GLY A 121 1.76 -6.52 2.25
C GLY A 121 2.04 -6.28 0.77
N PHE A 122 2.70 -5.19 0.38
CA PHE A 122 2.99 -4.88 -1.03
C PHE A 122 4.36 -5.37 -1.48
N GLY A 123 4.51 -5.71 -2.75
CA GLY A 123 5.80 -6.08 -3.34
C GLY A 123 5.96 -7.56 -3.65
N ALA A 124 5.01 -8.40 -3.24
CA ALA A 124 4.93 -9.81 -3.61
C ALA A 124 3.99 -10.02 -4.81
N VAL A 125 4.28 -11.07 -5.59
CA VAL A 125 3.35 -11.58 -6.61
C VAL A 125 2.19 -12.26 -5.90
N VAL A 126 0.96 -12.05 -6.38
CA VAL A 126 -0.24 -12.63 -5.78
C VAL A 126 -0.91 -13.61 -6.75
N PRO A 127 -1.47 -14.72 -6.24
CA PRO A 127 -2.22 -15.66 -7.05
C PRO A 127 -3.59 -15.10 -7.44
N GLN A 128 -4.02 -15.43 -8.66
CA GLN A 128 -5.33 -15.13 -9.19
C GLN A 128 -6.12 -16.44 -9.35
N PHE A 129 -7.23 -16.52 -8.62
CA PHE A 129 -8.26 -17.55 -8.61
C PHE A 129 -9.55 -16.95 -8.04
#